data_AF-A0A257RY81-F1
#
_entry.id   AF-A0A257RY81-F1
#
_cell.length_a   1.000
_cell.length_b   1.000
_cell.length_c   1.000
_cell.angle_alpha   90.00
_cell.angle_beta   90.00
_cell.angle_gamma   90.00
#
_symmetry.space_group_name_H-M   'P 1'
#
loop_
_entity.id
_entity.type
_entity.pdbx_description
1 polymer ?
#
loop_
_entity_poly.entity_id
_entity_poly.type
_entity_poly.pdbx_seq_one_letter_code
_entity_poly.pdbx_strand_id
1 'polypeptide(L)'
;TFPAMQRIPAIFYVQPDGKEATANYSVNGNTVVVPGTAPEWRLRDGHTVLDIYDLKYNPTGATPGTHTISPDVEREMRTFNDGK
;
A
#
# COMPACT_ATOMS: atom_id res chain seq x y z
N THR A 1 -3.13 0.55 -15.25
CA THR A 1 -3.08 -0.91 -15.06
C THR A 1 -1.79 -1.41 -15.66
N PHE A 2 -1.19 -2.44 -15.05
CA PHE A 2 -0.01 -3.12 -15.57
C PHE A 2 -0.46 -4.42 -16.24
N PRO A 3 -0.72 -4.45 -17.56
CA PRO A 3 -1.07 -5.68 -18.28
C PRO A 3 -0.07 -6.81 -18.08
N ALA A 4 -0.56 -8.05 -18.20
CA ALA A 4 0.24 -9.25 -17.99
C ALA A 4 1.53 -9.22 -18.83
N MET A 5 2.65 -9.62 -18.20
CA MET A 5 4.04 -9.56 -18.70
C MET A 5 4.73 -8.19 -18.67
N GLN A 6 4.10 -7.13 -18.16
CA GLN A 6 4.78 -5.85 -17.97
C GLN A 6 5.58 -5.82 -16.66
N ARG A 7 6.79 -5.25 -16.71
CA ARG A 7 7.62 -5.07 -15.51
C ARG A 7 6.92 -4.14 -14.53
N ILE A 8 6.87 -4.53 -13.26
CA ILE A 8 6.42 -3.65 -12.17
C ILE A 8 7.61 -2.77 -11.77
N PRO A 9 7.46 -1.43 -11.80
CA PRO A 9 8.53 -0.53 -11.35
C PRO A 9 8.77 -0.67 -9.85
N ALA A 10 9.92 -0.20 -9.37
CA ALA A 10 10.13 -0.04 -7.94
C ALA A 10 9.23 1.10 -7.42
N ILE A 11 8.51 0.87 -6.32
CA ILE A 11 7.50 1.78 -5.80
C ILE A 11 8.00 2.42 -4.50
N PHE A 12 7.98 3.75 -4.48
CA PHE A 12 8.37 4.55 -3.34
C PHE A 12 7.28 5.55 -2.98
N TYR A 13 7.23 5.96 -1.72
CA TYR A 13 6.51 7.16 -1.29
C TYR A 13 7.50 8.19 -0.77
N VAL A 14 7.13 9.47 -0.89
CA VAL A 14 7.94 10.57 -0.38
C VAL A 14 7.54 10.86 1.06
N GLN A 15 8.52 10.84 1.96
CA GLN A 15 8.37 11.15 3.37
C GLN A 15 8.31 12.66 3.59
N PRO A 16 7.84 13.15 4.76
CA PRO A 16 7.79 14.58 5.06
C PRO A 16 9.14 15.30 4.99
N ASP A 17 10.25 14.57 5.14
CA ASP A 17 11.61 15.11 5.00
C ASP A 17 12.10 15.18 3.54
N GLY A 18 11.24 14.83 2.57
CA GLY A 18 11.51 14.83 1.14
C GLY A 18 12.26 13.59 0.64
N LYS A 19 12.57 12.61 1.50
CA LYS A 19 13.25 11.38 1.09
C LYS A 19 12.28 10.30 0.66
N GLU A 20 12.76 9.39 -0.19
CA GLU A 20 12.00 8.21 -0.61
C GLU A 20 12.12 7.09 0.41
N ALA A 21 10.99 6.42 0.66
CA ALA A 21 10.92 5.16 1.38
C ALA A 21 10.29 4.09 0.49
N THR A 22 10.80 2.85 0.59
CA THR A 22 10.27 1.71 -0.18
C THR A 22 8.87 1.36 0.28
N ALA A 23 7.97 1.12 -0.67
CA ALA A 23 6.62 0.66 -0.36
C ALA A 23 6.52 -0.86 -0.40
N ASN A 24 5.88 -1.45 0.61
CA ASN A 24 5.37 -2.81 0.50
C ASN A 24 4.19 -2.81 -0.48
N TYR A 25 4.09 -3.82 -1.33
CA TYR A 25 2.97 -3.94 -2.25
C TYR A 25 2.59 -5.40 -2.51
N SER A 26 1.36 -5.61 -2.95
CA SER A 26 0.90 -6.87 -3.52
C SER A 26 0.36 -6.64 -4.94
N VAL A 27 0.22 -7.71 -5.71
CA VAL A 27 -0.30 -7.67 -7.07
C VAL A 27 -1.60 -8.47 -7.11
N ASN A 28 -2.68 -7.83 -7.55
CA ASN A 28 -3.96 -8.46 -7.78
C ASN A 28 -4.34 -8.29 -9.26
N GLY A 29 -4.18 -9.37 -10.04
CA GLY A 29 -4.31 -9.32 -11.50
C GLY A 29 -3.32 -8.30 -12.09
N ASN A 30 -3.85 -7.23 -12.67
CA ASN A 30 -3.09 -6.19 -13.36
C ASN A 30 -2.97 -4.89 -12.52
N THR A 31 -3.26 -4.99 -11.22
CA THR A 31 -3.30 -3.87 -10.28
C THR A 31 -2.31 -4.10 -9.16
N VAL A 32 -1.46 -3.09 -8.91
CA VAL A 32 -0.60 -3.06 -7.74
C VAL A 32 -1.37 -2.41 -6.60
N VAL A 33 -1.40 -3.07 -5.45
CA VAL A 33 -2.05 -2.60 -4.23
C VAL A 33 -0.97 -2.28 -3.21
N VAL A 34 -0.96 -1.03 -2.76
CA VAL A 34 -0.02 -0.53 -1.76
C VAL A 34 -0.80 -0.28 -0.47
N PRO A 35 -0.40 -0.84 0.69
CA PRO A 35 -1.06 -0.52 1.96
C PRO A 35 -0.79 0.93 2.38
N GLY A 36 -1.86 1.68 2.65
CA GLY A 36 -1.78 3.08 3.09
C GLY A 36 -1.85 4.10 1.96
N THR A 37 -1.75 5.38 2.33
CA THR A 37 -1.79 6.53 1.40
C THR A 37 -0.61 7.46 1.67
N ALA A 38 -0.19 8.21 0.65
CA ALA A 38 0.87 9.21 0.73
C ALA A 38 0.55 10.38 -0.21
N PRO A 39 1.03 11.61 0.08
CA PRO A 39 0.78 12.77 -0.77
C PRO A 39 1.51 12.66 -2.12
N GLU A 40 2.63 11.95 -2.17
CA GLU A 40 3.43 11.73 -3.38
C GLU A 40 3.99 10.30 -3.41
N TRP A 41 3.85 9.68 -4.57
CA TRP A 41 4.41 8.38 -4.91
C TRP A 41 5.37 8.52 -6.09
N ARG A 42 6.42 7.71 -6.08
CA ARG A 42 7.42 7.67 -7.14
C ARG A 42 7.63 6.26 -7.64
N LEU A 43 7.41 6.07 -8.94
CA LEU A 43 7.60 4.80 -9.62
C LEU A 43 8.88 4.89 -10.45
N ARG A 44 9.86 4.04 -10.15
CA ARG A 44 11.17 4.04 -10.81
C ARG A 44 11.35 2.81 -11.69
N ASP A 45 11.69 3.05 -12.96
CA ASP A 45 12.09 2.01 -13.90
C ASP A 45 13.38 2.44 -14.63
N GLY A 46 14.51 1.85 -14.22
CA GLY A 46 15.81 2.16 -14.79
C GLY A 46 16.14 3.65 -14.63
N HIS A 47 16.27 4.36 -15.76
CA HIS A 47 16.52 5.80 -15.80
C HIS A 47 15.25 6.67 -15.89
N THR A 48 14.07 6.05 -15.82
CA THR A 48 12.79 6.76 -15.89
C THR A 48 12.12 6.80 -14.53
N VAL A 49 11.39 7.89 -14.29
CA VAL A 49 10.65 8.12 -13.07
C VAL A 49 9.27 8.69 -13.41
N LEU A 50 8.24 8.17 -12.75
CA LEU A 50 6.89 8.70 -12.77
C LEU A 50 6.50 9.13 -11.35
N ASP A 51 6.18 10.40 -11.19
CA ASP A 51 5.69 10.97 -9.93
C ASP A 51 4.17 11.06 -9.98
N ILE A 52 3.51 10.60 -8.92
CA ILE A 52 2.06 10.58 -8.76
C ILE A 52 1.71 11.36 -7.49
N TYR A 53 0.87 12.38 -7.63
CA TYR A 53 0.45 13.25 -6.53
C TYR A 53 -1.01 12.97 -6.14
N ASP A 54 -1.24 12.67 -4.87
CA ASP A 54 -2.60 12.63 -4.30
C ASP A 54 -3.01 14.05 -3.88
N LEU A 55 -3.71 14.74 -4.78
CA LEU A 55 -4.14 16.13 -4.58
C LEU A 55 -5.24 16.29 -3.50
N LYS A 56 -5.75 15.19 -2.93
CA LYS A 56 -6.71 15.19 -1.83
C LYS A 56 -6.24 14.32 -0.66
N TYR A 57 -4.93 14.26 -0.46
CA TYR A 57 -4.33 13.48 0.61
C TYR A 57 -4.93 13.81 1.98
N ASN A 58 -5.43 12.78 2.67
CA ASN A 58 -5.90 12.83 4.04
C ASN A 58 -5.14 11.78 4.88
N PRO A 59 -4.20 12.20 5.75
CA PRO A 59 -3.36 11.27 6.52
C PRO A 59 -4.15 10.47 7.58
N THR A 60 -5.33 10.93 7.99
CA THR A 60 -6.15 10.25 8.99
C THR A 60 -6.96 9.10 8.37
N GLY A 61 -7.34 9.25 7.10
CA GLY A 61 -8.17 8.27 6.38
C GLY A 61 -9.49 7.94 7.07
N ALA A 62 -10.03 6.75 6.76
CA ALA A 62 -11.15 6.13 7.46
C ALA A 62 -10.78 4.67 7.79
N THR A 63 -11.02 4.24 9.03
CA THR A 63 -10.79 2.86 9.47
C THR A 63 -12.11 2.08 9.54
N PRO A 64 -12.19 0.85 9.02
CA PRO A 64 -13.40 0.03 9.13
C PRO A 64 -13.73 -0.42 10.55
N GLY A 65 -12.81 -0.31 11.52
CA GLY A 65 -13.02 -0.77 12.89
C GLY A 65 -12.95 -2.30 13.08
N THR A 66 -12.81 -3.07 12.01
CA THR A 66 -12.80 -4.55 12.01
C THR A 66 -11.43 -5.17 12.33
N HIS A 67 -10.42 -4.32 12.55
CA HIS A 67 -9.01 -4.71 12.68
C HIS A 67 -8.45 -5.46 11.46
N THR A 68 -9.09 -5.29 10.30
CA THR A 68 -8.60 -5.71 8.98
C THR A 68 -8.74 -4.56 7.98
N ILE A 69 -8.27 -4.75 6.75
CA ILE A 69 -8.48 -3.78 5.66
C ILE A 69 -9.90 -3.86 5.06
N SER A 70 -10.67 -4.90 5.40
CA SER A 70 -12.01 -5.12 4.85
C SER A 70 -13.08 -4.77 5.89
N PRO A 71 -14.13 -4.02 5.52
CA PRO A 71 -15.26 -3.78 6.40
C PRO A 71 -16.10 -5.06 6.66
N ASP A 72 -15.89 -6.12 5.87
CA ASP A 72 -16.69 -7.35 5.92
C ASP A 72 -16.01 -8.48 6.71
N VAL A 73 -14.78 -8.26 7.20
CA VAL A 73 -13.97 -9.29 7.87
C VAL A 73 -13.45 -8.76 9.20
N GLU A 74 -13.85 -9.40 10.31
CA GLU A 74 -13.40 -9.07 11.66
C GLU A 74 -12.30 -10.02 12.17
N ARG A 75 -11.25 -9.45 12.79
CA ARG A 75 -10.18 -10.24 13.42
C ARG A 75 -10.51 -10.50 14.89
N GLU A 76 -10.80 -11.76 15.22
CA GLU A 76 -10.96 -12.22 16.60
C GLU A 76 -9.68 -12.85 17.16
N MET A 77 -9.35 -12.56 18.41
CA MET A 77 -8.28 -13.26 19.13
C MET A 77 -8.85 -14.51 19.78
N ARG A 78 -8.32 -15.69 19.42
CA ARG A 78 -8.64 -16.95 20.10
C ARG A 78 -7.49 -17.34 21.01
N THR A 79 -7.77 -17.58 22.28
CA THR A 79 -6.82 -18.25 23.17
C THR A 79 -6.82 -19.73 22.84
N PHE A 80 -5.65 -20.26 22.49
CA PHE A 80 -5.45 -21.70 22.43
C PHE A 80 -5.31 -22.19 23.87
N ASN A 81 -6.34 -22.87 24.39
CA ASN A 81 -6.25 -23.58 25.66
C ASN A 81 -5.51 -24.91 25.40
N ASP A 82 -4.18 -24.89 25.34
CA ASP A 82 -3.37 -26.12 25.36
C ASP A 82 -3.38 -26.63 26.80
N GLY A 83 -4.39 -27.42 27.16
CA GLY A 83 -4.68 -27.90 28.52
C GLY A 83 -3.58 -28.74 29.18
N LYS A 84 -2.38 -28.18 29.33
CA LYS A 84 -1.27 -28.65 30.14
C LYS A 84 -1.19 -27.87 31.44
#